data_AF-A0A9E3XVB2-F1
#
_entry.id   AF-A0A9E3XVB2-F1
#
_cell.length_a   1.000
_cell.length_b   1.000
_cell.length_c   1.000
_cell.angle_alpha   90.00
_cell.angle_beta   90.00
_cell.angle_gamma   90.00
#
_symmetry.space_group_name_H-M   'P 1'
#
loop_
_entity.id
_entity.type
_entity.pdbx_description
1 polymer ?
#
loop_
_entity_poly.entity_id
_entity_poly.type
_entity_poly.pdbx_seq_one_letter_code
_entity_poly.pdbx_strand_id
1 'polypeptide(L)'
;GALDRVFNTPSNHRVHHGRNPQYLDRNFGSWTMVWDHLFGTYAAEVEDPEFGVTDDLDTSRAVRTALGGYPELLADIRRAHSLRPAVARPVLHLHGSGRAA
;
A
#
# COMPACT_ATOMS: atom_id res chain seq x y z
N GLY A 1 -4.62 21.21 -9.87
CA GLY A 1 -4.04 22.03 -10.96
C GLY A 1 -3.44 21.15 -12.06
N ALA A 2 -2.82 21.74 -13.09
CA ALA A 2 -2.24 20.97 -14.20
C ALA A 2 -1.13 20.01 -13.76
N LEU A 3 -0.34 20.39 -12.75
CA LEU A 3 0.73 19.55 -12.18
C LEU A 3 0.19 18.28 -11.51
N ASP A 4 -0.96 18.35 -10.84
CA ASP A 4 -1.56 17.19 -10.15
C ASP A 4 -1.99 16.08 -11.11
N ARG A 5 -2.13 16.36 -12.42
CA ARG A 5 -2.44 15.35 -13.43
C ARG A 5 -1.22 14.59 -13.94
N VAL A 6 -0.01 15.08 -13.63
CA VAL A 6 1.24 14.54 -14.19
C VAL A 6 2.16 14.05 -13.08
N PHE A 7 2.28 14.80 -11.98
CA PHE A 7 3.24 14.55 -10.91
C PHE A 7 2.56 14.16 -9.60
N ASN A 8 3.32 13.47 -8.74
CA ASN A 8 2.93 13.26 -7.36
C ASN A 8 3.19 14.51 -6.51
N THR A 9 2.27 15.47 -6.62
CA THR A 9 2.30 16.69 -5.80
C THR A 9 1.93 16.37 -4.34
N PRO A 10 2.20 17.29 -3.39
CA PRO A 10 1.79 17.09 -2.01
C PRO A 10 0.31 16.75 -1.83
N SER A 11 -0.57 17.30 -2.68
CA SER A 11 -2.01 16.99 -2.65
C SER A 11 -2.29 15.54 -3.04
N ASN A 12 -1.73 15.06 -4.17
CA ASN A 12 -1.91 13.68 -4.58
C ASN A 12 -1.34 12.67 -3.57
N HIS A 13 -0.21 13.01 -2.95
CA HIS A 13 0.40 12.19 -1.92
C HIS A 13 -0.42 12.14 -0.62
N ARG A 14 -1.11 13.24 -0.25
CA ARG A 14 -2.05 13.22 0.87
C ARG A 14 -3.24 12.30 0.59
N VAL A 15 -3.80 12.35 -0.63
CA VAL A 15 -4.86 11.42 -1.05
C VAL A 15 -4.39 9.97 -0.93
N HIS A 16 -3.17 9.65 -1.36
CA HIS A 16 -2.60 8.30 -1.19
C HIS A 16 -2.57 7.84 0.27
N HIS A 17 -2.30 8.74 1.21
CA HIS A 17 -2.30 8.46 2.65
C HIS A 17 -3.66 8.67 3.34
N GLY A 18 -4.67 9.08 2.58
CA GLY A 18 -6.01 9.35 3.09
C GLY A 18 -6.76 8.06 3.38
N ARG A 19 -7.43 8.01 4.54
CA ARG A 19 -8.32 6.90 4.91
C ARG A 19 -9.79 7.18 4.59
N ASN A 20 -10.11 8.37 4.10
CA ASN A 20 -11.47 8.70 3.65
C ASN A 20 -11.91 7.66 2.60
N PRO A 21 -13.16 7.18 2.61
CA PRO A 21 -13.60 6.11 1.70
C PRO A 21 -13.30 6.35 0.21
N GLN A 22 -13.33 7.62 -0.23
CA GLN A 22 -13.04 8.01 -1.61
C GLN A 22 -11.55 8.03 -1.99
N TYR A 23 -10.66 8.03 -1.00
CA TYR A 23 -9.21 8.06 -1.17
C TYR A 23 -8.56 6.68 -0.99
N LEU A 24 -9.32 5.69 -0.52
CA LEU A 24 -8.85 4.32 -0.41
C LEU A 24 -8.43 3.78 -1.77
N ASP A 25 -7.25 3.16 -1.79
CA ASP A 25 -6.66 2.53 -2.97
C ASP A 25 -6.52 3.50 -4.17
N ARG A 26 -6.09 4.74 -3.89
CA ARG A 26 -5.84 5.78 -4.89
C ARG A 26 -4.39 6.27 -4.91
N ASN A 27 -4.01 6.85 -6.05
CA ASN A 27 -2.76 7.59 -6.26
C ASN A 27 -1.48 6.82 -5.86
N PHE A 28 -1.25 5.65 -6.47
CA PHE A 28 -0.11 4.78 -6.18
C PHE A 28 1.22 5.26 -6.81
N GLY A 29 1.15 6.13 -7.80
CA GLY A 29 2.31 6.64 -8.53
C GLY A 29 3.23 7.48 -7.64
N SER A 30 4.44 7.00 -7.36
CA SER A 30 5.38 7.67 -6.44
C SER A 30 5.91 9.01 -6.99
N TRP A 31 6.21 9.08 -8.29
CA TRP A 31 6.75 10.28 -8.94
C TRP A 31 5.77 10.92 -9.93
N THR A 32 5.01 10.09 -10.66
CA THR A 32 4.11 10.53 -11.74
C THR A 32 2.75 9.87 -11.62
N MET A 33 1.68 10.57 -12.03
CA MET A 33 0.30 10.07 -12.03
C MET A 33 -0.11 9.35 -13.32
N VAL A 34 0.81 9.19 -14.28
CA VAL A 34 0.54 8.53 -15.57
C VAL A 34 -0.05 7.13 -15.36
N TRP A 35 0.52 6.36 -14.43
CA TRP A 35 0.03 5.02 -14.10
C TRP A 35 -1.36 5.05 -13.48
N ASP A 36 -1.61 5.98 -12.57
CA ASP A 36 -2.92 6.14 -11.94
C ASP A 36 -4.02 6.52 -12.91
N HIS A 37 -3.69 7.32 -13.93
CA HIS A 37 -4.60 7.60 -15.03
C HIS A 37 -4.81 6.39 -15.94
N LEU A 38 -3.75 5.63 -16.24
CA LEU A 38 -3.83 4.44 -17.09
C LEU A 38 -4.67 3.33 -16.44
N PHE A 39 -4.53 3.15 -15.13
CA PHE A 39 -5.19 2.08 -14.37
C PHE A 39 -6.45 2.53 -13.62
N GLY A 40 -6.84 3.81 -13.73
CA GLY A 40 -8.07 4.34 -13.13
C GLY A 40 -8.03 4.47 -11.61
N THR A 41 -6.83 4.54 -11.02
CA THR A 41 -6.62 4.72 -9.57
C THR A 41 -6.39 6.18 -9.18
N TYR A 42 -6.39 7.09 -10.15
CA TYR A 42 -6.26 8.53 -9.87
C TYR A 42 -7.50 9.08 -9.14
N ALA A 43 -7.27 9.81 -8.06
CA ALA A 43 -8.26 10.64 -7.37
C ALA A 43 -7.66 12.01 -7.03
N ALA A 44 -8.41 13.07 -7.34
CA ALA A 44 -8.05 14.42 -6.90
C ALA A 44 -8.49 14.64 -5.45
N GLU A 45 -7.77 15.50 -4.72
CA GLU A 45 -8.18 15.93 -3.40
C GLU A 45 -9.38 16.90 -3.52
N VAL A 46 -10.51 16.50 -2.95
CA VAL A 46 -11.79 17.23 -2.96
C VAL A 46 -12.24 17.67 -1.57
N GLU A 47 -11.73 17.00 -0.54
CA GLU A 47 -11.86 17.30 0.89
C GLU A 47 -10.53 17.04 1.60
N ASP A 48 -10.36 17.63 2.79
CA ASP A 48 -9.17 17.41 3.61
C ASP A 48 -9.02 15.92 3.99
N PRO A 49 -7.89 15.27 3.64
CA PRO A 49 -7.69 13.87 3.97
C PRO A 49 -7.56 13.64 5.48
N GLU A 50 -8.32 12.68 5.99
CA GLU A 50 -8.09 12.08 7.29
C GLU A 50 -7.00 11.03 7.18
N PHE A 51 -6.05 11.03 8.11
CA PHE A 51 -4.93 10.09 8.12
C PHE A 51 -5.15 8.95 9.12
N GLY A 52 -4.48 7.84 8.85
CA GLY A 52 -4.51 6.65 9.69
C GLY A 52 -4.87 5.42 8.86
N VAL A 53 -5.19 4.33 9.54
CA VAL A 53 -5.75 3.14 8.90
C VAL A 53 -7.26 3.09 9.12
N THR A 54 -7.96 2.34 8.27
CA THR A 54 -9.42 2.20 8.32
C THR A 54 -9.91 1.40 9.51
N ASP A 55 -9.08 0.52 10.06
CA ASP A 55 -9.41 -0.35 11.18
C ASP A 55 -8.76 0.12 12.48
N ASP A 56 -9.38 -0.20 13.61
CA ASP A 56 -8.76 0.00 14.91
C ASP A 56 -7.48 -0.83 15.04
N LEU A 57 -6.36 -0.15 15.25
CA LEU A 57 -5.07 -0.75 15.59
C LEU A 57 -4.85 -0.70 17.09
N ASP A 58 -4.91 -1.85 17.74
CA ASP A 58 -4.24 -2.00 19.03
C ASP A 58 -2.73 -2.12 18.84
N THR A 59 -1.97 -1.91 19.92
CA THR A 59 -0.51 -1.94 19.92
C THR A 59 0.04 -3.28 19.40
N SER A 60 -0.60 -4.40 19.73
CA SER A 60 -0.14 -5.72 19.32
C SER A 60 -0.34 -5.94 17.81
N ARG A 61 -1.45 -5.45 17.26
CA ARG A 61 -1.77 -5.49 15.83
C ARG A 61 -0.88 -4.55 15.04
N ALA A 62 -0.58 -3.36 15.57
CA ALA A 62 0.36 -2.43 14.97
C ALA A 62 1.78 -3.03 14.87
N VAL A 63 2.27 -3.64 15.96
CA VAL A 63 3.59 -4.32 15.98
C VAL A 63 3.61 -5.49 15.00
N ARG A 64 2.56 -6.32 14.95
CA ARG A 64 2.46 -7.42 13.98
C ARG A 64 2.42 -6.92 12.55
N THR A 65 1.70 -5.84 12.26
CA THR A 65 1.63 -5.27 10.91
C THR A 65 3.00 -4.72 10.49
N ALA A 66 3.69 -4.03 11.40
CA ALA A 66 5.00 -3.45 11.12
C ALA A 66 6.10 -4.50 11.00
N LEU A 67 6.12 -5.50 11.89
CA LEU A 67 7.26 -6.39 12.07
C LEU A 67 7.00 -7.86 11.71
N GLY A 68 5.74 -8.24 11.56
CA GLY A 68 5.33 -9.63 11.46
C GLY A 68 5.84 -10.38 10.23
N GLY A 69 6.22 -9.68 9.15
CA GLY A 69 6.77 -10.31 7.94
C GLY A 69 8.29 -10.43 7.87
N TYR A 70 9.04 -9.81 8.80
CA TYR A 70 10.51 -9.90 8.79
C TYR A 70 11.05 -11.30 9.12
N PRO A 71 10.45 -12.08 10.04
CA PRO A 71 10.91 -13.45 10.30
C PRO A 71 10.88 -14.34 9.04
N GLU A 72 9.80 -14.28 8.25
CA GLU A 72 9.65 -15.04 7.01
C GLU A 72 10.63 -14.55 5.94
N LEU A 73 10.73 -13.24 5.76
CA LEU A 73 11.71 -12.63 4.85
C LEU A 73 13.15 -13.06 5.20
N LEU A 74 13.50 -13.06 6.49
CA LEU A 74 14.81 -13.48 6.96
C LEU A 74 15.06 -14.98 6.75
N ALA A 75 14.04 -15.82 6.97
CA ALA A 75 14.12 -17.24 6.68
C ALA A 75 14.34 -17.51 5.18
N ASP A 76 13.71 -16.73 4.31
CA ASP A 76 13.89 -16.84 2.87
C ASP A 76 15.26 -16.36 2.41
N ILE A 77 15.78 -15.26 2.97
CA ILE A 77 17.15 -14.80 2.73
C ILE A 77 18.18 -15.85 3.16
N ARG A 78 18.01 -16.46 4.34
CA ARG A 78 18.93 -17.49 4.86
C ARG A 78 18.93 -18.78 4.02
N ARG A 79 17.80 -19.11 3.40
CA ARG A 79 17.64 -20.28 2.52
C ARG A 79 18.07 -20.00 1.08
N ALA A 80 18.24 -18.73 0.70
CA ALA A 80 18.67 -18.37 -0.64
C ALA A 80 20.16 -18.71 -0.83
N HIS A 81 20.44 -19.75 -1.62
CA HIS A 81 21.80 -20.14 -2.00
C HIS A 81 22.35 -19.37 -3.22
N SER A 82 21.58 -18.43 -3.77
CA SER A 82 22.03 -17.54 -4.86
C SER A 82 21.21 -16.26 -4.92
N LEU A 83 21.80 -15.20 -5.47
CA LEU A 83 21.13 -13.91 -5.74
C LEU A 83 20.21 -13.95 -6.96
N ARG A 84 20.07 -15.08 -7.66
CA ARG A 84 19.11 -15.21 -8.76
C ARG A 84 17.73 -15.48 -8.16
N PRO A 85 16.77 -14.54 -8.23
CA PRO A 85 15.43 -14.82 -7.73
C PRO A 85 14.78 -15.78 -8.72
N ALA A 86 14.38 -16.96 -8.25
CA ALA A 86 13.43 -17.77 -8.98
C ALA A 86 12.14 -16.97 -9.09
N VAL A 87 11.79 -16.56 -10.31
CA VAL A 87 10.58 -15.83 -10.74
C VAL A 87 9.28 -16.63 -10.46
N ALA A 88 9.33 -17.64 -9.60
CA ALA A 88 8.27 -18.62 -9.42
C ALA A 88 7.99 -18.88 -7.93
N ARG A 89 7.52 -17.86 -7.21
CA ARG A 89 6.56 -18.11 -6.13
C ARG A 89 5.45 -17.08 -6.28
N PRO A 90 4.20 -17.50 -6.55
CA PRO A 90 3.09 -16.56 -6.51
C PRO A 90 3.02 -16.03 -5.08
N VAL A 91 3.37 -14.77 -4.91
CA VAL A 91 3.11 -13.99 -3.70
C VAL A 91 1.60 -13.81 -3.64
N LEU A 92 0.90 -14.76 -3.02
CA LEU A 92 -0.47 -14.53 -2.56
C LEU A 92 -0.83 -15.53 -1.47
N HIS A 93 -0.57 -15.15 -0.22
CA HIS A 93 -1.38 -15.60 0.92
C HIS A 93 -1.42 -14.49 1.97
N LEU A 94 -1.98 -13.35 1.57
CA LEU A 94 -2.68 -12.46 2.49
C LEU A 94 -4.16 -12.65 2.17
N HIS A 95 -4.73 -13.78 2.62
CA HIS A 95 -6.18 -13.98 2.62
C HIS A 95 -6.65 -13.96 4.07
N GLY A 96 -7.73 -13.19 4.26
CA GLY A 96 -8.13 -12.64 5.53
C GLY A 96 -8.46 -13.65 6.61
N SER A 97 -8.12 -13.29 7.84
CA SER A 97 -8.89 -13.69 9.01
C SER A 97 -10.23 -12.95 9.01
N GLY A 98 -11.07 -13.24 8.02
CA GLY A 98 -12.50 -13.00 8.05
C GLY A 98 -13.15 -14.13 8.85
N ARG A 99 -14.05 -13.74 9.74
CA ARG A 99 -14.84 -14.58 10.64
C ARG A 99 -15.37 -15.86 9.99
N ALA A 100 -15.34 -16.96 10.74
CA ALA A 100 -16.31 -18.04 10.62
C ALA A 100 -16.61 -18.60 12.02
N ALA A 101 -17.91 -18.50 12.38
CA ALA A 101 -18.62 -19.12 13.52
C ALA A 101 -18.15 -18.81 14.95
#